data_AF-A0A1F9ML73-F1
#
_entry.id   AF-A0A1F9ML73-F1
#
_cell.length_a   1.000
_cell.length_b   1.000
_cell.length_c   1.000
_cell.angle_alpha   90.00
_cell.angle_beta   90.00
_cell.angle_gamma   90.00
#
_symmetry.space_group_name_H-M   'P 1'
#
loop_
_entity.id
_entity.type
_entity.pdbx_description
1 polymer ?
#
loop_
_entity_poly.entity_id
_entity_poly.type
_entity_poly.pdbx_seq_one_letter_code
_entity_poly.pdbx_strand_id
1 'polypeptide(L)'
;MKQFQKIVKKCNSFLISRQLNLTLFIILILLMVLLSILPQYETFFKIPVKTVLAVLGLNLFLCTLSNYKTLSIPVLVMHLGFLVSMAASLIQLMGYVATINLHINTSTTTAFRWDKNKDLPLGFDMLVEEVGREWYPIDVKIGVLKNGVKSELHETRTGETITIDGYLIRVISLDPETKELLLAVLDSSGKLLGEYSTTKGPLDVPETFQLSFKLVAYKDPILKRIWTTLKLSRGNKTLIAGRSEVNAPLVWNEEDLRFYLTKVGIDDFGNSYAGIQIVKDPSPPFVYSGFSITLIGVAWYFTNLIRKSKKIK
;
A
#
# COMPACT_ATOMS: atom_id res chain seq x y z
N MET A 1 -29.51 0.00 50.41
CA MET A 1 -28.84 1.22 49.89
C MET A 1 -27.36 1.36 50.31
N LYS A 2 -27.01 1.30 51.62
CA LYS A 2 -25.61 1.45 52.09
C LYS A 2 -24.63 0.37 51.57
N GLN A 3 -25.07 -0.88 51.44
CA GLN A 3 -24.25 -1.98 50.94
C GLN A 3 -23.91 -1.83 49.44
N PHE A 4 -24.88 -1.36 48.64
CA PHE A 4 -24.67 -1.05 47.22
C PHE A 4 -23.65 0.08 47.03
N GLN A 5 -23.75 1.17 47.81
CA GLN A 5 -22.78 2.26 47.78
C GLN A 5 -21.36 1.81 48.18
N LYS A 6 -21.24 0.89 49.14
CA LYS A 6 -19.94 0.33 49.56
C LYS A 6 -19.30 -0.52 48.47
N ILE A 7 -20.10 -1.32 47.76
CA ILE A 7 -19.66 -2.12 46.61
C ILE A 7 -19.20 -1.21 45.46
N VAL A 8 -19.99 -0.19 45.11
CA VAL A 8 -19.65 0.77 44.05
C VAL A 8 -18.34 1.50 44.36
N LYS A 9 -18.15 1.94 45.61
CA LYS A 9 -16.91 2.62 46.04
C LYS A 9 -15.68 1.70 45.95
N LYS A 10 -15.83 0.44 46.34
CA LYS A 10 -14.75 -0.58 46.28
C LYS A 10 -14.40 -0.94 44.84
N CYS A 11 -15.40 -1.11 43.96
CA CYS A 11 -15.18 -1.34 42.54
C CYS A 11 -14.47 -0.15 41.89
N ASN A 12 -14.88 1.09 42.21
CA ASN A 12 -14.23 2.28 41.67
C ASN A 12 -12.77 2.39 42.13
N SER A 13 -12.47 2.14 43.41
CA SER A 13 -11.08 2.15 43.91
C SER A 13 -10.20 1.09 43.27
N PHE A 14 -10.75 -0.08 42.94
CA PHE A 14 -10.02 -1.14 42.25
C PHE A 14 -9.73 -0.76 40.79
N LEU A 15 -10.72 -0.20 40.09
CA LEU A 15 -10.61 0.24 38.70
C LEU A 15 -9.61 1.38 38.50
N ILE A 16 -9.34 2.19 39.53
CA ILE A 16 -8.36 3.28 39.51
C ILE A 16 -6.96 2.80 39.97
N SER A 17 -6.84 1.56 40.46
CA SER A 17 -5.62 1.10 41.11
C SER A 17 -4.44 0.92 40.14
N ARG A 18 -3.24 1.24 40.63
CA ARG A 18 -1.98 0.99 39.90
C ARG A 18 -1.70 -0.50 39.73
N GLN A 19 -2.10 -1.32 40.70
CA GLN A 19 -1.94 -2.78 40.65
C GLN A 19 -2.73 -3.37 39.49
N LEU A 20 -3.98 -2.96 39.30
CA LEU A 20 -4.78 -3.39 38.15
C LEU A 20 -4.10 -3.03 36.83
N ASN A 21 -3.59 -1.80 36.70
CA ASN A 21 -2.89 -1.36 35.49
C ASN A 21 -1.69 -2.26 35.16
N LEU A 22 -0.79 -2.48 36.13
CA LEU A 22 0.38 -3.33 35.97
C LEU A 22 0.02 -4.77 35.63
N THR A 23 -0.99 -5.34 36.30
CA THR A 23 -1.46 -6.70 36.02
C THR A 23 -2.01 -6.81 34.61
N LEU A 24 -2.85 -5.87 34.17
CA LEU A 24 -3.38 -5.87 32.81
C LEU A 24 -2.28 -5.67 31.76
N PHE A 25 -1.27 -4.85 32.05
CA PHE A 25 -0.12 -4.66 31.17
C PHE A 25 0.70 -5.94 31.02
N ILE A 26 0.95 -6.67 32.12
CA ILE A 26 1.62 -7.98 32.09
C ILE A 26 0.80 -8.99 31.28
N ILE A 27 -0.52 -9.05 31.51
CA ILE A 27 -1.42 -9.93 30.74
C ILE A 27 -1.37 -9.57 29.25
N LEU A 28 -1.39 -8.28 28.91
CA LEU A 28 -1.29 -7.83 27.53
C LEU A 28 0.02 -8.30 26.88
N ILE A 29 1.15 -8.13 27.57
CA ILE A 29 2.47 -8.61 27.08
C ILE A 29 2.41 -10.12 26.83
N LEU A 30 1.91 -10.91 27.78
CA LEU A 30 1.83 -12.37 27.64
C LEU A 30 0.97 -12.77 26.44
N LEU A 31 -0.19 -12.14 26.26
CA LEU A 31 -1.06 -12.38 25.11
C LEU A 31 -0.38 -12.02 23.79
N MET A 32 0.33 -10.90 23.72
CA MET A 32 1.03 -10.45 22.50
C MET A 32 2.23 -11.34 22.17
N VAL A 33 2.98 -11.81 23.17
CA VAL A 33 4.07 -12.78 22.99
C VAL A 33 3.52 -14.11 22.48
N LEU A 34 2.45 -14.63 23.11
CA LEU A 34 1.80 -15.86 22.65
C LEU A 34 1.30 -15.74 21.21
N LEU A 35 0.67 -14.61 20.86
CA LEU A 35 0.19 -14.34 19.50
C LEU A 35 1.33 -14.30 18.48
N SER A 36 2.49 -13.75 18.86
CA SER A 36 3.66 -13.69 18.00
C SER A 36 4.27 -15.06 17.73
N ILE A 37 4.21 -15.97 18.70
CA ILE A 37 4.72 -17.35 18.58
C ILE A 37 3.71 -18.26 17.85
N LEU A 38 2.40 -18.01 18.02
CA LEU A 38 1.33 -18.84 17.49
C LEU A 38 0.35 -18.03 16.61
N PRO A 39 0.81 -17.54 15.44
CA PRO A 39 -0.01 -16.69 14.56
C PRO A 39 -1.27 -17.39 14.04
N GLN A 40 -1.28 -18.73 13.96
CA GLN A 40 -2.45 -19.51 13.54
C GLN A 40 -3.67 -19.34 14.46
N TYR A 41 -3.49 -18.85 15.69
CA TYR A 41 -4.59 -18.60 16.63
C TYR A 41 -4.98 -17.10 16.73
N GLU A 42 -4.62 -16.28 15.75
CA GLU A 42 -4.90 -14.83 15.75
C GLU A 42 -6.38 -14.53 16.06
N THR A 43 -7.30 -15.24 15.42
CA THR A 43 -8.75 -15.09 15.62
C THR A 43 -9.17 -15.36 17.07
N PHE A 44 -8.53 -16.32 17.75
CA PHE A 44 -8.81 -16.66 19.15
C PHE A 44 -8.30 -15.59 20.11
N PHE A 45 -7.08 -15.09 19.90
CA PHE A 45 -6.46 -14.09 20.78
C PHE A 45 -6.96 -12.65 20.56
N LYS A 46 -7.62 -12.35 19.43
CA LYS A 46 -8.19 -11.03 19.13
C LYS A 46 -9.13 -10.51 20.22
N ILE A 47 -10.04 -11.33 20.72
CA ILE A 47 -11.05 -10.92 21.71
C ILE A 47 -10.41 -10.63 23.09
N PRO A 48 -9.57 -11.52 23.65
CA PRO A 48 -8.84 -11.24 24.89
C PRO A 48 -7.99 -9.98 24.81
N VAL A 49 -7.19 -9.81 23.75
CA VAL A 49 -6.32 -8.62 23.58
C VAL A 49 -7.14 -7.34 23.57
N LYS A 50 -8.24 -7.29 22.78
CA LYS A 50 -9.14 -6.13 22.74
C LYS A 50 -9.77 -5.84 24.10
N THR A 51 -10.17 -6.88 24.83
CA THR A 51 -10.75 -6.74 26.17
C THR A 51 -9.74 -6.13 27.15
N VAL A 52 -8.51 -6.65 27.18
CA VAL A 52 -7.46 -6.15 28.08
C VAL A 52 -7.12 -4.69 27.76
N LEU A 53 -6.99 -4.35 26.46
CA LEU A 53 -6.80 -2.97 26.02
C LEU A 53 -7.97 -2.06 26.46
N ALA A 54 -9.22 -2.50 26.29
CA ALA A 54 -10.38 -1.71 26.72
C ALA A 54 -10.36 -1.42 28.23
N VAL A 55 -10.03 -2.42 29.06
CA VAL A 55 -9.95 -2.24 30.51
C VAL A 55 -8.77 -1.36 30.92
N LEU A 56 -7.62 -1.47 30.24
CA LEU A 56 -6.48 -0.56 30.44
C LEU A 56 -6.86 0.89 30.14
N GLY A 57 -7.60 1.13 29.06
CA GLY A 57 -8.04 2.47 28.69
C GLY A 57 -9.02 3.06 29.69
N LEU A 58 -9.95 2.24 30.16
CA LEU A 58 -10.88 2.64 31.22
C LEU A 58 -10.13 2.96 32.53
N ASN A 59 -9.17 2.12 32.93
CA ASN A 59 -8.32 2.38 34.09
C ASN A 59 -7.57 3.70 33.96
N LEU A 60 -6.92 3.95 32.82
CA LEU A 60 -6.19 5.18 32.56
C LEU A 60 -7.11 6.40 32.61
N PHE A 61 -8.28 6.32 31.97
CA PHE A 61 -9.27 7.39 31.97
C PHE A 61 -9.74 7.73 33.39
N LEU A 62 -10.16 6.72 34.17
CA LEU A 62 -10.63 6.91 35.55
C LEU A 62 -9.51 7.41 36.48
N CYS A 63 -8.29 6.91 36.30
CA CYS A 63 -7.11 7.39 37.03
C CYS A 63 -6.82 8.86 36.73
N THR A 64 -6.89 9.25 35.46
CA THR A 64 -6.73 10.65 35.03
C THR A 64 -7.79 11.53 35.65
N LEU A 65 -9.07 11.15 35.56
CA LEU A 65 -10.18 11.93 36.08
C LEU A 65 -10.15 12.07 37.61
N SER A 66 -9.75 11.02 38.33
CA SER A 66 -9.72 11.04 39.79
C SER A 66 -8.52 11.80 40.35
N ASN A 67 -7.43 11.89 39.59
CA ASN A 67 -6.16 12.46 40.05
C ASN A 67 -5.72 13.69 39.25
N TYR A 68 -6.58 14.30 38.42
CA TYR A 68 -6.14 15.36 37.51
C TYR A 68 -5.53 16.58 38.22
N LYS A 69 -5.95 16.85 39.47
CA LYS A 69 -5.40 17.95 40.28
C LYS A 69 -4.05 17.62 40.92
N THR A 70 -3.71 16.34 41.05
CA THR A 70 -2.50 15.88 41.75
C THR A 70 -1.40 15.45 40.79
N LEU A 71 -1.77 15.05 39.57
CA LEU A 71 -0.82 14.67 38.54
C LEU A 71 -0.05 15.89 38.03
N SER A 72 1.27 15.73 37.84
CA SER A 72 2.08 16.76 37.21
C SER A 72 1.63 17.00 35.76
N ILE A 73 1.73 18.23 35.27
CA ILE A 73 1.33 18.59 33.91
C ILE A 73 1.96 17.67 32.83
N PRO A 74 3.27 17.33 32.86
CA PRO A 74 3.83 16.42 31.87
C PRO A 74 3.17 15.03 31.87
N VAL A 75 2.79 14.53 33.05
CA VAL A 75 2.10 13.23 33.19
C VAL A 75 0.66 13.32 32.66
N LEU A 76 -0.03 14.44 32.88
CA LEU A 76 -1.35 14.67 32.28
C LEU A 76 -1.28 14.69 30.75
N VAL A 77 -0.24 15.32 30.18
CA VAL A 77 -0.01 15.33 28.73
C VAL A 77 0.23 13.90 28.22
N MET A 78 1.05 13.10 28.90
CA MET A 78 1.25 11.68 28.54
C MET A 78 -0.06 10.89 28.60
N HIS A 79 -0.86 11.05 29.67
CA HIS A 79 -2.17 10.40 29.80
C HIS A 79 -3.11 10.77 28.65
N LEU A 80 -3.17 12.05 28.29
CA LEU A 80 -3.96 12.51 27.16
C LEU A 80 -3.51 11.87 25.84
N GLY A 81 -2.20 11.82 25.59
CA GLY A 81 -1.66 11.18 24.40
C GLY A 81 -2.05 9.71 24.29
N PHE A 82 -1.90 8.94 25.38
CA PHE A 82 -2.35 7.55 25.43
C PHE A 82 -3.87 7.42 25.21
N LEU A 83 -4.69 8.25 25.85
CA LEU A 83 -6.15 8.22 25.65
C LEU A 83 -6.55 8.50 24.20
N VAL A 84 -5.87 9.44 23.54
CA VAL A 84 -6.08 9.72 22.11
C VAL A 84 -5.70 8.51 21.24
N SER A 85 -4.56 7.86 21.51
CA SER A 85 -4.15 6.64 20.79
C SER A 85 -5.15 5.49 21.01
N MET A 86 -5.71 5.35 22.21
CA MET A 86 -6.71 4.34 22.49
C MET A 86 -8.05 4.65 21.82
N ALA A 87 -8.46 5.92 21.81
CA ALA A 87 -9.64 6.36 21.06
C ALA A 87 -9.48 6.07 19.55
N ALA A 88 -8.27 6.22 19.01
CA ALA A 88 -7.97 5.87 17.61
C ALA A 88 -8.29 4.40 17.30
N SER A 89 -8.01 3.47 18.23
CA SER A 89 -8.36 2.06 18.05
C SER A 89 -9.88 1.80 18.00
N LEU A 90 -10.68 2.64 18.66
CA LEU A 90 -12.14 2.59 18.56
C LEU A 90 -12.61 3.19 17.24
N ILE A 91 -12.00 4.29 16.81
CA ILE A 91 -12.28 4.93 15.51
C ILE A 91 -11.96 3.96 14.35
N GLN A 92 -10.92 3.13 14.47
CA GLN A 92 -10.60 2.10 13.49
C GLN A 92 -11.77 1.12 13.25
N LEU A 93 -12.65 0.89 14.24
CA LEU A 93 -13.82 0.03 14.10
C LEU A 93 -14.87 0.58 13.11
N MET A 94 -14.80 1.87 12.80
CA MET A 94 -15.63 2.52 11.77
C MET A 94 -15.02 2.33 10.36
N GLY A 95 -13.76 1.93 10.29
CA GLY A 95 -13.06 1.59 9.06
C GLY A 95 -13.43 0.22 8.52
N TYR A 96 -12.86 -0.12 7.38
CA TYR A 96 -13.07 -1.41 6.73
C TYR A 96 -12.05 -1.72 5.65
N VAL A 97 -12.03 -3.01 5.26
CA VAL A 97 -11.32 -3.50 4.10
C VAL A 97 -12.33 -4.16 3.15
N ALA A 98 -12.27 -3.79 1.88
CA ALA A 98 -12.99 -4.45 0.81
C ALA A 98 -12.01 -4.93 -0.26
N THR A 99 -12.37 -5.96 -1.00
CA THR A 99 -11.56 -6.49 -2.11
C THR A 99 -12.41 -6.77 -3.33
N ILE A 100 -11.80 -6.60 -4.50
CA ILE A 100 -12.44 -6.92 -5.78
C ILE A 100 -11.37 -7.30 -6.80
N ASN A 101 -11.70 -8.26 -7.66
CA ASN A 101 -10.98 -8.51 -8.91
C ASN A 101 -11.84 -7.97 -10.06
N LEU A 102 -11.29 -7.08 -10.87
CA LEU A 102 -12.00 -6.42 -11.96
C LEU A 102 -11.22 -6.57 -13.25
N HIS A 103 -11.90 -6.95 -14.33
CA HIS A 103 -11.28 -7.05 -15.65
C HIS A 103 -10.98 -5.65 -16.21
N ILE A 104 -9.96 -5.57 -17.06
CA ILE A 104 -9.61 -4.31 -17.73
C ILE A 104 -10.80 -3.83 -18.58
N ASN A 105 -11.08 -2.53 -18.56
CA ASN A 105 -12.20 -1.85 -19.19
C ASN A 105 -13.59 -2.24 -18.66
N THR A 106 -13.66 -2.86 -17.48
CA THR A 106 -14.94 -3.15 -16.82
C THR A 106 -15.11 -2.30 -15.57
N SER A 107 -16.36 -1.96 -15.25
CA SER A 107 -16.73 -1.18 -14.08
C SER A 107 -17.55 -2.00 -13.08
N THR A 108 -17.47 -1.62 -11.81
CA THR A 108 -18.29 -2.19 -10.74
C THR A 108 -18.83 -1.10 -9.81
N THR A 109 -19.93 -1.42 -9.12
CA THR A 109 -20.49 -0.60 -8.02
C THR A 109 -20.40 -1.29 -6.67
N THR A 110 -19.88 -2.52 -6.62
CA THR A 110 -19.85 -3.35 -5.41
C THR A 110 -18.44 -3.88 -5.16
N ALA A 111 -18.16 -4.22 -3.91
CA ALA A 111 -16.94 -4.95 -3.53
C ALA A 111 -17.21 -5.85 -2.31
N PHE A 112 -16.42 -6.91 -2.17
CA PHE A 112 -16.54 -7.84 -1.06
C PHE A 112 -16.01 -7.22 0.23
N ARG A 113 -16.89 -7.04 1.22
CA ARG A 113 -16.57 -6.43 2.52
C ARG A 113 -16.22 -7.49 3.56
N TRP A 114 -14.95 -7.53 3.98
CA TRP A 114 -14.43 -8.54 4.90
C TRP A 114 -15.00 -8.50 6.32
N ASP A 115 -15.45 -7.34 6.79
CA ASP A 115 -16.09 -7.21 8.10
C ASP A 115 -17.55 -7.70 8.08
N LYS A 116 -18.18 -7.76 6.90
CA LYS A 116 -19.58 -8.24 6.72
C LYS A 116 -19.66 -9.59 6.01
N ASN A 117 -18.54 -10.09 5.47
CA ASN A 117 -18.44 -11.30 4.67
C ASN A 117 -19.47 -11.37 3.52
N LYS A 118 -19.66 -10.24 2.82
CA LYS A 118 -20.56 -10.16 1.66
C LYS A 118 -20.21 -9.00 0.75
N ASP A 119 -20.66 -9.05 -0.49
CA ASP A 119 -20.59 -7.92 -1.40
C ASP A 119 -21.53 -6.80 -0.96
N LEU A 120 -21.01 -5.57 -0.96
CA LEU A 120 -21.77 -4.37 -0.61
C LEU A 120 -21.50 -3.24 -1.62
N PRO A 121 -22.47 -2.34 -1.82
CA PRO A 121 -22.29 -1.17 -2.66
C PRO A 121 -21.18 -0.24 -2.16
N LEU A 122 -20.39 0.30 -3.10
CA LEU A 122 -19.34 1.27 -2.88
C LEU A 122 -19.88 2.72 -2.78
N GLY A 123 -21.02 2.99 -3.42
CA GLY A 123 -21.58 4.35 -3.55
C GLY A 123 -20.94 5.19 -4.67
N PHE A 124 -20.18 4.53 -5.54
CA PHE A 124 -19.57 5.06 -6.77
C PHE A 124 -19.27 3.89 -7.71
N ASP A 125 -19.10 4.20 -9.00
CA ASP A 125 -18.60 3.28 -10.01
C ASP A 125 -17.07 3.29 -9.98
N MET A 126 -16.45 2.13 -10.00
CA MET A 126 -15.00 1.97 -10.12
C MET A 126 -14.68 1.20 -11.39
N LEU A 127 -13.87 1.80 -12.26
CA LEU A 127 -13.38 1.26 -13.52
C LEU A 127 -11.87 1.00 -13.42
N VAL A 128 -11.43 -0.15 -13.92
CA VAL A 128 -10.01 -0.41 -14.23
C VAL A 128 -9.80 -0.09 -15.71
N GLU A 129 -9.09 0.98 -16.03
CA GLU A 129 -8.85 1.40 -17.42
C GLU A 129 -7.69 0.63 -18.06
N GLU A 130 -6.61 0.46 -17.32
CA GLU A 130 -5.42 -0.24 -17.79
C GLU A 130 -4.68 -0.94 -16.65
N VAL A 131 -3.87 -1.92 -17.04
CA VAL A 131 -2.79 -2.47 -16.20
C VAL A 131 -1.49 -2.27 -16.96
N GLY A 132 -0.61 -1.46 -16.40
CA GLY A 132 0.69 -1.18 -16.98
C GLY A 132 1.81 -1.94 -16.30
N ARG A 133 2.82 -2.31 -17.08
CA ARG A 133 4.04 -2.98 -16.62
C ARG A 133 5.25 -2.24 -17.16
N GLU A 134 6.27 -2.11 -16.33
CA GLU A 134 7.58 -1.59 -16.74
C GLU A 134 8.63 -2.62 -16.32
N TRP A 135 9.51 -2.96 -17.27
CA TRP A 135 10.61 -3.88 -17.07
C TRP A 135 11.91 -3.10 -16.85
N TYR A 136 12.85 -3.68 -16.10
CA TYR A 136 14.24 -3.21 -16.19
C TYR A 136 14.77 -3.41 -17.62
N PRO A 137 15.79 -2.65 -18.04
CA PRO A 137 16.44 -2.87 -19.32
C PRO A 137 16.79 -4.36 -19.53
N ILE A 138 16.30 -4.94 -20.63
CA ILE A 138 16.38 -6.38 -20.90
C ILE A 138 17.50 -6.62 -21.91
N ASP A 139 18.44 -7.51 -21.56
CA ASP A 139 19.48 -7.95 -22.48
C ASP A 139 18.83 -8.81 -23.59
N VAL A 140 19.02 -8.43 -24.84
CA VAL A 140 18.43 -9.05 -26.03
C VAL A 140 19.50 -9.41 -27.05
N LYS A 141 19.23 -10.46 -27.81
CA LYS A 141 20.02 -10.91 -28.95
C LYS A 141 19.18 -10.79 -30.22
N ILE A 142 19.62 -9.94 -31.14
CA ILE A 142 18.89 -9.56 -32.35
C ILE A 142 19.63 -10.16 -33.56
N GLY A 143 18.92 -10.98 -34.32
CA GLY A 143 19.39 -11.46 -35.62
C GLY A 143 19.01 -10.47 -36.71
N VAL A 144 19.99 -10.09 -37.53
CA VAL A 144 19.81 -9.19 -38.67
C VAL A 144 19.80 -10.03 -39.94
N LEU A 145 18.79 -9.81 -40.77
CA LEU A 145 18.68 -10.40 -42.10
C LEU A 145 18.81 -9.27 -43.13
N LYS A 146 19.68 -9.48 -44.12
CA LYS A 146 19.81 -8.61 -45.29
C LYS A 146 19.27 -9.38 -46.49
N ASN A 147 18.24 -8.84 -47.14
CA ASN A 147 17.55 -9.54 -48.25
C ASN A 147 17.12 -10.98 -47.89
N GLY A 148 16.63 -11.17 -46.67
CA GLY A 148 16.15 -12.47 -46.17
C GLY A 148 17.24 -13.46 -45.77
N VAL A 149 18.52 -13.14 -45.94
CA VAL A 149 19.65 -13.99 -45.51
C VAL A 149 20.21 -13.47 -44.19
N LYS A 150 20.51 -14.38 -43.26
CA LYS A 150 21.16 -14.03 -41.99
C LYS A 150 22.49 -13.33 -42.28
N SER A 151 22.60 -12.08 -41.85
CA SER A 151 23.79 -11.25 -42.02
C SER A 151 24.60 -11.21 -40.72
N GLU A 152 23.96 -10.78 -39.62
CA GLU A 152 24.65 -10.47 -38.37
C GLU A 152 23.83 -10.87 -37.14
N LEU A 153 24.48 -10.89 -35.98
CA LEU A 153 23.88 -11.17 -34.69
C LEU A 153 24.44 -10.19 -33.67
N HIS A 154 23.57 -9.42 -33.03
CA HIS A 154 23.95 -8.37 -32.07
C HIS A 154 23.39 -8.68 -30.70
N GLU A 155 24.23 -8.52 -29.67
CA GLU A 155 23.82 -8.52 -28.27
C GLU A 155 23.74 -7.06 -27.80
N THR A 156 22.60 -6.68 -27.24
CA THR A 156 22.33 -5.31 -26.78
C THR A 156 21.24 -5.35 -25.71
N ARG A 157 20.68 -4.20 -25.34
CA ARG A 157 19.69 -4.08 -24.28
C ARG A 157 18.59 -3.10 -24.68
N THR A 158 17.38 -3.29 -24.16
CA THR A 158 16.30 -2.31 -24.35
C THR A 158 16.72 -0.92 -23.84
N GLY A 159 16.48 0.10 -24.65
CA GLY A 159 16.93 1.47 -24.44
C GLY A 159 18.23 1.85 -25.16
N GLU A 160 19.05 0.88 -25.58
CA GLU A 160 20.32 1.12 -26.27
C GLU A 160 20.13 1.30 -27.78
N THR A 161 21.17 1.84 -28.44
CA THR A 161 21.21 2.04 -29.90
C THR A 161 22.46 1.37 -30.46
N ILE A 162 22.29 0.63 -31.55
CA ILE A 162 23.36 -0.06 -32.26
C ILE A 162 23.44 0.42 -33.71
N THR A 163 24.61 0.33 -34.34
CA THR A 163 24.80 0.75 -35.74
C THR A 163 24.88 -0.47 -36.65
N ILE A 164 24.05 -0.51 -37.70
CA ILE A 164 23.95 -1.64 -38.63
C ILE A 164 23.79 -1.11 -40.05
N ASP A 165 24.72 -1.45 -40.95
CA ASP A 165 24.69 -1.04 -42.38
C ASP A 165 24.46 0.46 -42.58
N GLY A 166 25.04 1.30 -41.71
CA GLY A 166 24.91 2.77 -41.74
C GLY A 166 23.65 3.33 -41.07
N TYR A 167 22.73 2.48 -40.58
CA TYR A 167 21.56 2.87 -39.82
C TYR A 167 21.81 2.79 -38.31
N LEU A 168 21.15 3.67 -37.56
CA LEU A 168 21.09 3.62 -36.10
C LEU A 168 19.80 2.90 -35.71
N ILE A 169 19.91 1.77 -35.02
CA ILE A 169 18.79 0.96 -34.59
C ILE A 169 18.66 1.09 -33.08
N ARG A 170 17.62 1.78 -32.61
CA ARG A 170 17.33 1.91 -31.18
C ARG A 170 16.38 0.83 -30.74
N VAL A 171 16.76 0.05 -29.74
CA VAL A 171 15.90 -0.97 -29.15
C VAL A 171 14.93 -0.28 -28.21
N ILE A 172 13.65 -0.16 -28.57
CA ILE A 172 12.67 0.61 -27.79
C ILE A 172 12.22 -0.21 -26.58
N SER A 173 11.65 -1.37 -26.84
CA SER A 173 11.04 -2.22 -25.82
C SER A 173 10.94 -3.66 -26.28
N LEU A 174 10.95 -4.57 -25.33
CA LEU A 174 10.56 -5.97 -25.51
C LEU A 174 9.31 -6.20 -24.67
N ASP A 175 8.26 -6.74 -25.29
CA ASP A 175 7.16 -7.37 -24.56
C ASP A 175 7.47 -8.87 -24.39
N PRO A 176 7.76 -9.34 -23.16
CA PRO A 176 8.10 -10.74 -22.94
C PRO A 176 6.95 -11.72 -23.17
N GLU A 177 5.69 -11.26 -23.08
CA GLU A 177 4.52 -12.13 -23.26
C GLU A 177 4.32 -12.46 -24.73
N THR A 178 4.35 -11.43 -25.58
CA THR A 178 4.20 -11.58 -27.04
C THR A 178 5.52 -11.87 -27.76
N LYS A 179 6.65 -11.72 -27.06
CA LYS A 179 8.02 -11.78 -27.60
C LYS A 179 8.24 -10.78 -28.74
N GLU A 180 7.50 -9.67 -28.70
CA GLU A 180 7.62 -8.58 -29.66
C GLU A 180 8.73 -7.63 -29.22
N LEU A 181 9.78 -7.51 -30.04
CA LEU A 181 10.81 -6.49 -29.89
C LEU A 181 10.50 -5.34 -30.85
N LEU A 182 10.29 -4.16 -30.29
CA LEU A 182 10.06 -2.93 -31.05
C LEU A 182 11.38 -2.17 -31.19
N LEU A 183 11.69 -1.78 -32.42
CA LEU A 183 12.91 -1.08 -32.80
C LEU A 183 12.54 0.24 -33.48
N ALA A 184 13.26 1.32 -33.20
CA ALA A 184 13.25 2.51 -34.02
C ALA A 184 14.42 2.43 -35.01
N VAL A 185 14.14 2.66 -36.29
CA VAL A 185 15.13 2.75 -37.36
C VAL A 185 15.41 4.23 -37.60
N LEU A 186 16.65 4.66 -37.40
CA LEU A 186 17.09 6.02 -37.63
C LEU A 186 18.19 6.05 -38.70
N ASP A 187 18.26 7.15 -39.44
CA ASP A 187 19.38 7.38 -40.36
C ASP A 187 20.67 7.72 -39.59
N SER A 188 21.79 7.85 -40.32
CA SER A 188 23.10 8.19 -39.74
C SER A 188 23.14 9.58 -39.08
N SER A 189 22.18 10.45 -39.39
CA SER A 189 22.03 11.77 -38.74
C SER A 189 21.17 11.71 -37.46
N GLY A 190 20.57 10.55 -37.15
CA GLY A 190 19.69 10.36 -36.01
C GLY A 190 18.23 10.73 -36.26
N LYS A 191 17.83 10.93 -37.51
CA LYS A 191 16.42 11.17 -37.87
C LYS A 191 15.66 9.84 -37.91
N LEU A 192 14.49 9.80 -37.27
CA LEU A 192 13.60 8.63 -37.31
C LEU A 192 13.11 8.39 -38.74
N LEU A 193 13.39 7.19 -39.26
CA LEU A 193 12.89 6.71 -40.55
C LEU A 193 11.61 5.89 -40.41
N GLY A 194 11.43 5.21 -39.28
CA GLY A 194 10.24 4.41 -38.97
C GLY A 194 10.52 3.45 -37.81
N GLU A 195 9.58 2.55 -37.57
CA GLU A 195 9.69 1.51 -36.54
C GLU A 195 9.72 0.10 -37.16
N TYR A 196 10.18 -0.87 -36.41
CA TYR A 196 10.21 -2.26 -36.84
C TYR A 196 9.82 -3.16 -35.68
N SER A 197 8.82 -4.01 -35.90
CA SER A 197 8.42 -5.05 -34.98
C SER A 197 9.01 -6.38 -35.44
N THR A 198 9.66 -7.13 -34.55
CA THR A 198 10.18 -8.45 -34.91
C THR A 198 9.08 -9.49 -35.20
N THR A 199 7.83 -9.22 -34.84
CA THR A 199 6.68 -10.10 -35.08
C THR A 199 5.80 -9.62 -36.23
N LYS A 200 5.59 -8.31 -36.36
CA LYS A 200 4.74 -7.70 -37.41
C LYS A 200 5.53 -7.22 -38.63
N GLY A 201 6.86 -7.11 -38.52
CA GLY A 201 7.73 -6.61 -39.58
C GLY A 201 7.87 -5.08 -39.59
N PRO A 202 8.20 -4.48 -40.75
CA PRO A 202 8.38 -3.04 -40.88
C PRO A 202 7.10 -2.26 -40.57
N LEU A 203 7.21 -1.22 -39.75
CA LEU A 203 6.14 -0.28 -39.39
C LEU A 203 6.58 1.12 -39.83
N ASP A 204 6.02 1.61 -40.95
CA ASP A 204 6.31 2.95 -41.48
C ASP A 204 7.79 3.21 -41.85
N VAL A 205 8.58 2.18 -42.13
CA VAL A 205 9.94 2.34 -42.69
C VAL A 205 9.91 2.47 -44.22
N PRO A 206 10.84 3.22 -44.84
CA PRO A 206 10.91 3.37 -46.30
C PRO A 206 11.14 2.03 -47.01
N GLU A 207 10.58 1.87 -48.22
CA GLU A 207 10.78 0.66 -49.05
C GLU A 207 12.24 0.38 -49.40
N THR A 208 13.09 1.41 -49.34
CA THR A 208 14.55 1.29 -49.54
C THR A 208 15.26 0.58 -48.39
N PHE A 209 14.59 0.35 -47.26
CA PHE A 209 15.14 -0.33 -46.09
C PHE A 209 15.13 -1.86 -46.29
N GLN A 210 16.30 -2.44 -46.57
CA GLN A 210 16.46 -3.86 -46.91
C GLN A 210 16.85 -4.78 -45.74
N LEU A 211 16.75 -4.27 -44.51
CA LEU A 211 17.04 -5.05 -43.30
C LEU A 211 15.76 -5.59 -42.68
N SER A 212 15.86 -6.79 -42.12
CA SER A 212 14.81 -7.39 -41.31
C SER A 212 15.40 -7.91 -40.00
N PHE A 213 14.63 -7.82 -38.91
CA PHE A 213 15.11 -8.19 -37.59
C PHE A 213 14.31 -9.36 -37.03
N LYS A 214 15.00 -10.22 -36.28
CA LYS A 214 14.38 -11.28 -35.47
C LYS A 214 14.94 -11.24 -34.06
N LEU A 215 14.06 -11.32 -33.07
CA LEU A 215 14.46 -11.63 -31.71
C LEU A 215 14.94 -13.09 -31.65
N VAL A 216 16.20 -13.31 -31.30
CA VAL A 216 16.81 -14.64 -31.25
C VAL A 216 16.79 -15.19 -29.82
N ALA A 217 17.14 -14.36 -28.86
CA ALA A 217 17.09 -14.69 -27.44
C ALA A 217 16.97 -13.41 -26.61
N TYR A 218 16.50 -13.54 -25.37
CA TYR A 218 16.52 -12.47 -24.39
C TYR A 218 16.74 -13.09 -23.00
N LYS A 219 17.32 -12.30 -22.11
CA LYS A 219 17.46 -12.69 -20.70
C LYS A 219 16.12 -12.58 -19.99
N ASP A 220 15.87 -13.43 -19.00
CA ASP A 220 14.65 -13.40 -18.22
C ASP A 220 14.36 -11.98 -17.68
N PRO A 221 13.20 -11.39 -18.03
CA PRO A 221 12.89 -10.01 -17.72
C PRO A 221 12.60 -9.85 -16.23
N ILE A 222 13.11 -8.76 -15.65
CA ILE A 222 12.87 -8.41 -14.25
C ILE A 222 11.85 -7.27 -14.21
N LEU A 223 10.69 -7.53 -13.59
CA LEU A 223 9.63 -6.54 -13.44
C LEU A 223 10.11 -5.41 -12.53
N LYS A 224 10.13 -4.19 -13.04
CA LYS A 224 10.50 -2.98 -12.28
C LYS A 224 9.29 -2.39 -11.57
N ARG A 225 8.16 -2.31 -12.27
CA ARG A 225 6.96 -1.65 -11.78
C ARG A 225 5.72 -2.26 -12.39
N ILE A 226 4.65 -2.29 -11.60
CA ILE A 226 3.32 -2.65 -12.05
C ILE A 226 2.31 -1.67 -11.44
N TRP A 227 1.38 -1.21 -12.27
CA TRP A 227 0.34 -0.29 -11.84
C TRP A 227 -0.97 -0.62 -12.54
N THR A 228 -2.04 -0.09 -11.99
CA THR A 228 -3.34 -0.04 -12.64
C THR A 228 -3.84 1.40 -12.64
N THR A 229 -4.50 1.81 -13.71
CA THR A 229 -5.19 3.10 -13.75
C THR A 229 -6.64 2.88 -13.38
N LEU A 230 -7.06 3.53 -12.30
CA LEU A 230 -8.41 3.47 -11.78
C LEU A 230 -9.13 4.77 -12.07
N LYS A 231 -10.41 4.66 -12.41
CA LYS A 231 -11.32 5.79 -12.52
C LYS A 231 -12.55 5.55 -11.67
N LEU A 232 -12.83 6.50 -10.79
CA LEU A 232 -14.00 6.51 -9.94
C LEU A 232 -14.97 7.56 -10.44
N SER A 233 -16.23 7.18 -10.58
CA SER A 233 -17.30 8.09 -11.03
C SER A 233 -18.57 7.92 -10.23
N ARG A 234 -19.41 8.94 -10.24
CA ARG A 234 -20.78 8.87 -9.72
C ARG A 234 -21.70 9.49 -10.77
N GLY A 235 -22.40 8.63 -11.51
CA GLY A 235 -23.08 9.05 -12.74
C GLY A 235 -22.06 9.63 -13.73
N ASN A 236 -22.35 10.79 -14.30
CA ASN A 236 -21.48 11.42 -15.32
C ASN A 236 -20.28 12.20 -14.73
N LYS A 237 -20.15 12.28 -13.40
CA LYS A 237 -19.06 13.02 -12.75
C LYS A 237 -17.93 12.07 -12.38
N THR A 238 -16.72 12.34 -12.89
CA THR A 238 -15.50 11.70 -12.39
C THR A 238 -15.17 12.28 -11.02
N LEU A 239 -15.01 11.40 -10.03
CA LEU A 239 -14.66 11.75 -8.65
C LEU A 239 -13.15 11.84 -8.50
N ILE A 240 -12.44 10.82 -8.98
CA ILE A 240 -10.98 10.76 -9.02
C ILE A 240 -10.55 9.78 -10.13
N ALA A 241 -9.42 10.06 -10.75
CA ALA A 241 -8.77 9.13 -11.68
C ALA A 241 -7.25 9.17 -11.43
N GLY A 242 -6.60 8.02 -11.51
CA GLY A 242 -5.16 7.96 -11.30
C GLY A 242 -4.63 6.54 -11.17
N ARG A 243 -3.31 6.45 -10.96
CA ARG A 243 -2.61 5.17 -10.86
C ARG A 243 -2.60 4.65 -9.42
N SER A 244 -2.77 3.35 -9.29
CA SER A 244 -2.49 2.59 -8.07
C SER A 244 -1.39 1.57 -8.35
N GLU A 245 -0.41 1.52 -7.47
CA GLU A 245 0.76 0.65 -7.56
C GLU A 245 0.91 -0.13 -6.26
N VAL A 246 1.75 -1.16 -6.29
CA VAL A 246 1.98 -2.04 -5.14
C VAL A 246 2.33 -1.26 -3.87
N ASN A 247 3.15 -0.22 -3.99
CA ASN A 247 3.61 0.60 -2.85
C ASN A 247 3.08 2.05 -2.87
N ALA A 248 2.20 2.39 -3.81
CA ALA A 248 1.67 3.73 -3.98
C ALA A 248 0.17 3.64 -4.33
N PRO A 249 -0.73 3.57 -3.32
CA PRO A 249 -2.15 3.47 -3.58
C PRO A 249 -2.69 4.76 -4.20
N LEU A 250 -3.77 4.63 -4.99
CA LEU A 250 -4.61 5.78 -5.29
C LEU A 250 -5.35 6.17 -4.01
N VAL A 251 -5.34 7.46 -3.66
CA VAL A 251 -5.98 7.99 -2.44
C VAL A 251 -7.08 8.95 -2.80
N TRP A 252 -8.29 8.68 -2.31
CA TRP A 252 -9.42 9.61 -2.38
C TRP A 252 -9.67 10.21 -1.00
N ASN A 253 -9.14 11.42 -0.79
CA ASN A 253 -9.14 12.09 0.51
C ASN A 253 -10.54 12.47 1.00
N GLU A 254 -11.49 12.76 0.11
CA GLU A 254 -12.84 13.22 0.51
C GLU A 254 -13.62 12.13 1.28
N GLU A 255 -13.44 10.87 0.90
CA GLU A 255 -14.10 9.71 1.53
C GLU A 255 -13.16 8.89 2.43
N ASP A 256 -11.90 9.32 2.55
CA ASP A 256 -10.80 8.65 3.23
C ASP A 256 -10.63 7.18 2.76
N LEU A 257 -10.58 7.01 1.43
CA LEU A 257 -10.43 5.70 0.79
C LEU A 257 -9.06 5.57 0.11
N ARG A 258 -8.46 4.38 0.24
CA ARG A 258 -7.21 4.03 -0.41
C ARG A 258 -7.40 2.76 -1.23
N PHE A 259 -6.92 2.79 -2.47
CA PHE A 259 -7.06 1.70 -3.43
C PHE A 259 -5.68 1.14 -3.71
N TYR A 260 -5.40 -0.06 -3.21
CA TYR A 260 -4.13 -0.76 -3.36
C TYR A 260 -4.25 -1.81 -4.45
N LEU A 261 -3.30 -1.82 -5.37
CA LEU A 261 -3.13 -2.93 -6.30
C LEU A 261 -2.54 -4.13 -5.53
N THR A 262 -3.30 -5.22 -5.43
CA THR A 262 -2.87 -6.43 -4.72
C THR A 262 -2.56 -7.59 -5.65
N LYS A 263 -3.16 -7.63 -6.84
CA LYS A 263 -2.94 -8.69 -7.81
C LYS A 263 -3.11 -8.18 -9.24
N VAL A 264 -2.34 -8.75 -10.15
CA VAL A 264 -2.63 -8.72 -11.59
C VAL A 264 -2.59 -10.15 -12.09
N GLY A 265 -3.52 -10.51 -12.96
CA GLY A 265 -3.55 -11.84 -13.53
C GLY A 265 -4.31 -11.90 -14.84
N ILE A 266 -4.34 -13.10 -15.39
CA ILE A 266 -5.12 -13.48 -16.56
C ILE A 266 -6.03 -14.62 -16.09
N ASP A 267 -7.31 -14.60 -16.46
CA ASP A 267 -8.24 -15.68 -16.17
C ASP A 267 -8.10 -16.86 -17.16
N ASP A 268 -8.88 -17.91 -16.97
CA ASP A 268 -8.86 -19.11 -17.83
C ASP A 268 -9.30 -18.81 -19.29
N PHE A 269 -9.93 -17.66 -19.52
CA PHE A 269 -10.40 -17.20 -20.83
C PHE A 269 -9.42 -16.23 -21.51
N GLY A 270 -8.28 -15.93 -20.89
CA GLY A 270 -7.27 -15.01 -21.42
C GLY A 270 -7.53 -13.53 -21.11
N ASN A 271 -8.52 -13.19 -20.29
CA ASN A 271 -8.83 -11.81 -19.94
C ASN A 271 -7.96 -11.35 -18.76
N SER A 272 -7.29 -10.21 -18.95
CA SER A 272 -6.53 -9.57 -17.88
C SER A 272 -7.45 -8.96 -16.81
N TYR A 273 -7.05 -9.05 -15.55
CA TYR A 273 -7.74 -8.44 -14.41
C TYR A 273 -6.76 -7.84 -13.40
N ALA A 274 -7.26 -6.90 -12.61
CA ALA A 274 -6.58 -6.32 -11.47
C ALA A 274 -7.37 -6.60 -10.18
N GLY A 275 -6.67 -7.08 -9.16
CA GLY A 275 -7.15 -7.20 -7.79
C GLY A 275 -6.88 -5.90 -7.04
N ILE A 276 -7.94 -5.29 -6.52
CA ILE A 276 -7.90 -4.03 -5.77
C ILE A 276 -8.35 -4.29 -4.35
N GLN A 277 -7.55 -3.83 -3.38
CA GLN A 277 -7.97 -3.71 -1.98
C GLN A 277 -8.34 -2.26 -1.68
N ILE A 278 -9.57 -2.06 -1.22
CA ILE A 278 -10.10 -0.77 -0.82
C ILE A 278 -10.06 -0.71 0.70
N VAL A 279 -9.37 0.29 1.24
CA VAL A 279 -9.23 0.47 2.69
C VAL A 279 -9.80 1.81 3.09
N LYS A 280 -10.71 1.78 4.07
CA LYS A 280 -11.11 2.95 4.87
C LYS A 280 -10.53 2.78 6.25
N ASP A 281 -9.60 3.64 6.65
CA ASP A 281 -9.07 3.63 8.02
C ASP A 281 -8.94 5.06 8.54
N PRO A 282 -9.92 5.55 9.32
CA PRO A 282 -9.92 6.90 9.87
C PRO A 282 -9.00 7.06 11.09
N SER A 283 -8.39 5.97 11.60
CA SER A 283 -7.59 6.00 12.82
C SER A 283 -6.19 6.65 12.71
N PRO A 284 -5.45 6.62 11.58
CA PRO A 284 -4.05 7.04 11.55
C PRO A 284 -3.80 8.47 12.07
N PRO A 285 -4.58 9.50 11.70
CA PRO A 285 -4.38 10.85 12.23
C PRO A 285 -4.40 10.91 13.76
N PHE A 286 -5.31 10.16 14.39
CA PHE A 286 -5.44 10.09 15.85
C PHE A 286 -4.30 9.28 16.49
N VAL A 287 -3.87 8.19 15.85
CA VAL A 287 -2.71 7.42 16.29
C VAL A 287 -1.47 8.32 16.34
N TYR A 288 -1.16 9.02 15.23
CA TYR A 288 0.00 9.91 15.16
C TYR A 288 -0.10 11.10 16.12
N SER A 289 -1.29 11.66 16.29
CA SER A 289 -1.53 12.74 17.25
C SER A 289 -1.28 12.28 18.69
N GLY A 290 -1.82 11.11 19.07
CA GLY A 290 -1.63 10.55 20.41
C GLY A 290 -0.16 10.24 20.70
N PHE A 291 0.58 9.69 19.73
CA PHE A 291 2.02 9.49 19.86
C PHE A 291 2.78 10.82 20.01
N SER A 292 2.44 11.83 19.22
CA SER A 292 3.09 13.15 19.27
C SER A 292 2.87 13.82 20.63
N ILE A 293 1.64 13.79 21.15
CA ILE A 293 1.28 14.31 22.47
C ILE A 293 2.06 13.56 23.56
N THR A 294 2.11 12.23 23.49
CA THR A 294 2.84 11.41 24.45
C THR A 294 4.32 11.78 24.46
N LEU A 295 4.94 11.92 23.29
CA LEU A 295 6.35 12.30 23.15
C LEU A 295 6.63 13.69 23.75
N ILE A 296 5.74 14.66 23.53
CA ILE A 296 5.82 15.98 24.15
C ILE A 296 5.78 15.86 25.68
N GLY A 297 4.85 15.06 26.22
CA GLY A 297 4.73 14.82 27.66
C GLY A 297 5.99 14.19 28.26
N VAL A 298 6.58 13.20 27.58
CA VAL A 298 7.83 12.55 27.97
C VAL A 298 9.00 13.54 27.95
N ALA A 299 9.18 14.29 26.86
CA ALA A 299 10.25 15.28 26.74
C ALA A 299 10.13 16.37 27.82
N TRP A 300 8.91 16.83 28.10
CA TRP A 300 8.66 17.80 29.18
C TRP A 300 8.96 17.23 30.57
N TYR A 301 8.64 15.97 30.80
CA TYR A 301 8.95 15.31 32.07
C TYR A 301 10.47 15.24 32.31
N PHE A 302 11.23 14.80 31.30
CA PHE A 302 12.69 14.71 31.40
C PHE A 302 13.38 16.07 31.52
N THR A 303 12.93 17.09 30.78
CA THR A 303 13.49 18.45 30.92
C THR A 303 13.28 19.02 32.32
N ASN A 304 12.12 18.76 32.94
CA ASN A 304 11.86 19.15 34.33
C ASN A 304 12.75 18.40 35.33
N LEU A 305 13.01 17.10 35.11
CA LEU A 305 13.93 16.32 35.94
C LEU A 305 15.36 16.88 35.87
N ILE A 306 15.86 17.16 34.67
CA ILE A 306 17.21 17.73 34.44
C ILE A 306 17.32 19.12 35.07
N ARG A 307 16.29 19.96 34.95
CA ARG A 307 16.29 21.30 35.57
C ARG A 307 16.31 21.22 37.09
N LYS A 308 15.61 20.25 37.68
CA LYS A 308 15.63 20.02 39.14
C LYS A 308 17.00 19.52 39.60
N SER A 309 17.64 18.59 38.90
CA SER A 309 18.96 18.08 39.29
C SER A 309 20.05 19.16 39.24
N LYS A 310 19.98 20.09 38.27
CA LYS A 310 20.90 21.23 38.19
C LYS A 310 20.72 22.28 39.28
N LYS A 311 19.56 22.35 39.94
CA LYS A 311 19.31 23.28 41.06
C LYS A 311 19.78 22.77 42.43
N ILE A 312 20.15 21.48 42.51
CA ILE A 312 20.58 20.82 43.74
C ILE A 312 22.12 20.79 43.85
N LYS A 313 22.83 21.22 42.80
CA LYS A 313 24.27 21.51 42.81
C LYS A 313 24.50 23.01 42.96
#